data_AF-A0AA42VP39-F1
#
_entry.id   AF-A0AA42VP39-F1
#
_cell.length_a   1.000
_cell.length_b   1.000
_cell.length_c   1.000
_cell.angle_alpha   90.00
_cell.angle_beta   90.00
_cell.angle_gamma   90.00
#
_symmetry.space_group_name_H-M   'P 1'
#
loop_
_entity.id
_entity.type
_entity.pdbx_description
1 polymer ?
#
loop_
_entity_poly.entity_id
_entity_poly.type
_entity_poly.pdbx_seq_one_letter_code
_entity_poly.pdbx_strand_id
1 'polypeptide(L)'
;MYTYVIIDCAVRGDAALNLRFYASDLPHRSMFLGQPEAKHADAGPWLVQTDGSTALHGWLNALEGTGYGVPCVSYLSSAEDFEAIFTHLQSFLDLRLSNGATALFRFWDPRVFQRLQRVLTREQLHSLMLPFSEWRTTSGRYSNAH
;
A
#
# COMPACT_ATOMS: atom_id res chain seq x y z
N MET A 1 1.53 13.50 -13.18
CA MET A 1 2.08 12.73 -12.05
C MET A 1 0.90 12.27 -11.21
N TYR A 2 0.79 10.97 -10.99
CA TYR A 2 -0.32 10.35 -10.30
C TYR A 2 -0.02 10.24 -8.80
N THR A 3 -1.07 10.29 -7.99
CA THR A 3 -0.98 10.03 -6.56
C THR A 3 -1.79 8.79 -6.24
N TYR A 4 -1.19 7.91 -5.46
CA TYR A 4 -1.82 6.68 -5.01
C TYR A 4 -1.81 6.61 -3.48
N VAL A 5 -2.71 5.79 -2.95
CA VAL A 5 -2.80 5.48 -1.54
C VAL A 5 -2.84 3.96 -1.39
N ILE A 6 -1.97 3.41 -0.54
CA ILE A 6 -2.13 2.05 -0.03
C ILE A 6 -2.79 2.12 1.33
N ILE A 7 -3.81 1.29 1.54
CA ILE A 7 -4.59 1.21 2.78
C ILE A 7 -4.54 -0.23 3.29
N ASP A 8 -3.97 -0.44 4.47
CA ASP A 8 -4.06 -1.73 5.19
C ASP A 8 -5.44 -1.85 5.84
N CYS A 9 -6.38 -2.50 5.14
CA CYS A 9 -7.75 -2.66 5.63
C CYS A 9 -7.86 -3.63 6.82
N ALA A 10 -6.78 -4.32 7.22
CA ALA A 10 -6.78 -5.14 8.43
C ALA A 10 -7.01 -4.34 9.72
N VAL A 11 -6.80 -3.02 9.68
CA VAL A 11 -6.93 -2.14 10.86
C VAL A 11 -8.34 -2.12 11.43
N ARG A 12 -9.38 -2.27 10.58
CA ARG A 12 -10.79 -2.25 10.97
C ARG A 12 -11.64 -3.10 10.02
N GLY A 13 -12.62 -3.83 10.56
CA GLY A 13 -13.49 -4.70 9.76
C GLY A 13 -14.38 -3.98 8.73
N ASP A 14 -14.57 -2.66 8.87
CA ASP A 14 -15.34 -1.83 7.95
C ASP A 14 -14.48 -1.08 6.91
N ALA A 15 -13.16 -1.20 6.98
CA ALA A 15 -12.24 -0.37 6.19
C ALA A 15 -12.42 -0.57 4.68
N ALA A 16 -12.45 -1.82 4.19
CA ALA A 16 -12.61 -2.08 2.76
C ALA A 16 -13.98 -1.68 2.22
N LEU A 17 -15.05 -1.78 3.04
CA LEU A 17 -16.38 -1.32 2.65
C LEU A 17 -16.41 0.21 2.49
N ASN A 18 -15.90 0.93 3.48
CA ASN A 18 -15.82 2.39 3.45
C ASN A 18 -14.90 2.88 2.32
N LEU A 19 -13.78 2.20 2.08
CA LEU A 19 -12.88 2.48 0.96
C LEU A 19 -13.64 2.51 -0.36
N ARG A 20 -14.39 1.44 -0.66
CA ARG A 20 -15.16 1.33 -1.92
C ARG A 20 -16.24 2.41 -2.03
N PHE A 21 -16.81 2.85 -0.91
CA PHE A 21 -17.75 3.96 -0.89
C PHE A 21 -17.07 5.28 -1.26
N TYR A 22 -15.99 5.64 -0.57
CA TYR A 22 -15.27 6.90 -0.78
C TYR A 22 -14.45 6.94 -2.09
N ALA A 23 -14.06 5.78 -2.62
CA ALA A 23 -13.31 5.64 -3.87
C ALA A 23 -14.16 5.11 -5.03
N SER A 24 -15.50 5.18 -4.93
CA SER A 24 -16.42 4.55 -5.90
C SER A 24 -16.19 4.98 -7.35
N ASP A 25 -15.85 6.25 -7.58
CA ASP A 25 -15.55 6.81 -8.91
C ASP A 25 -14.05 6.83 -9.24
N LEU A 26 -13.21 6.20 -8.41
CA LEU A 26 -11.76 6.18 -8.55
C LEU A 26 -11.24 4.77 -8.85
N PRO A 27 -10.13 4.62 -9.59
CA PRO A 27 -9.45 3.33 -9.71
C PRO A 27 -9.02 2.81 -8.34
N HIS A 28 -9.55 1.66 -7.93
CA HIS A 28 -9.17 1.00 -6.68
C HIS A 28 -9.25 -0.51 -6.79
N ARG A 29 -8.34 -1.22 -6.12
CA ARG A 29 -8.27 -2.70 -6.17
C ARG A 29 -7.53 -3.27 -4.97
N SER A 30 -8.03 -4.38 -4.42
CA SER A 30 -7.27 -5.17 -3.45
C SER A 30 -6.05 -5.80 -4.12
N MET A 31 -4.87 -5.68 -3.52
CA MET A 31 -3.68 -6.34 -4.06
C MET A 31 -3.74 -7.87 -3.89
N PHE A 32 -4.67 -8.39 -3.08
CA PHE A 32 -4.91 -9.83 -2.97
C PHE A 32 -5.76 -10.40 -4.13
N LEU A 33 -6.22 -9.57 -5.07
CA LEU A 33 -6.94 -10.06 -6.24
C LEU A 33 -6.08 -11.05 -7.04
N GLY A 34 -6.56 -12.28 -7.22
CA GLY A 34 -5.84 -13.33 -7.94
C GLY A 34 -4.67 -13.95 -7.15
N GLN A 35 -4.52 -13.61 -5.87
CA GLN A 35 -3.50 -14.17 -4.97
C GLN A 35 -4.09 -15.27 -4.07
N PRO A 36 -3.26 -16.15 -3.47
CA PRO A 36 -3.72 -17.13 -2.49
C PRO A 36 -4.54 -16.52 -1.33
N GLU A 37 -4.27 -15.26 -0.98
CA GLU A 37 -4.93 -14.50 0.07
C GLU A 37 -6.26 -13.87 -0.36
N ALA A 38 -6.77 -14.11 -1.58
CA ALA A 38 -7.98 -13.46 -2.11
C ALA A 38 -9.20 -13.54 -1.18
N LYS A 39 -9.35 -14.63 -0.42
CA LYS A 39 -10.43 -14.79 0.58
C LYS A 39 -10.37 -13.79 1.75
N HIS A 40 -9.25 -13.10 1.92
CA HIS A 40 -9.02 -12.08 2.94
C HIS A 40 -8.92 -10.67 2.34
N ALA A 41 -9.37 -10.45 1.10
CA ALA A 41 -9.24 -9.16 0.41
C ALA A 41 -9.80 -7.98 1.24
N ASP A 42 -10.87 -8.18 2.01
CA ASP A 42 -11.47 -7.14 2.85
C ASP A 42 -10.60 -6.73 4.05
N ALA A 43 -9.65 -7.57 4.44
CA ALA A 43 -8.64 -7.30 5.46
C ALA A 43 -7.24 -7.17 4.86
N GLY A 44 -7.13 -7.01 3.54
CA GLY A 44 -5.87 -6.92 2.81
C GLY A 44 -5.45 -5.49 2.49
N PRO A 45 -4.29 -5.33 1.84
CA PRO A 45 -3.89 -4.06 1.26
C PRO A 45 -4.73 -3.71 0.03
N TRP A 46 -5.21 -2.48 -0.02
CA TRP A 46 -5.88 -1.90 -1.19
C TRP A 46 -5.06 -0.76 -1.76
N LEU A 47 -4.95 -0.72 -3.09
CA LEU A 47 -4.42 0.42 -3.83
C LEU A 47 -5.58 1.26 -4.33
N VAL A 48 -5.48 2.58 -4.17
CA VAL A 48 -6.42 3.58 -4.67
C VAL A 48 -5.64 4.65 -5.41
N GLN A 49 -6.04 5.00 -6.63
CA GLN A 49 -5.60 6.23 -7.28
C GLN A 49 -6.47 7.37 -6.78
N THR A 50 -5.86 8.46 -6.31
CA THR A 50 -6.59 9.64 -5.82
C THR A 50 -6.56 10.76 -6.85
N ASP A 51 -7.63 11.53 -6.87
CA ASP A 51 -7.82 12.75 -7.67
C ASP A 51 -7.67 14.04 -6.84
N GLY A 52 -7.39 13.92 -5.54
CA GLY A 52 -7.37 15.07 -4.63
C GLY A 52 -8.70 15.33 -3.91
N SER A 53 -9.72 14.48 -4.07
CA SER A 53 -11.05 14.68 -3.47
C SER A 53 -11.02 14.80 -1.94
N THR A 54 -11.72 15.80 -1.41
CA THR A 54 -11.73 16.10 0.04
C THR A 54 -12.41 15.01 0.87
N ALA A 55 -13.41 14.31 0.32
CA ALA A 55 -14.14 13.26 1.02
C ALA A 55 -13.24 12.04 1.33
N LEU A 56 -12.54 11.51 0.32
CA LEU A 56 -11.60 10.40 0.50
C LEU A 56 -10.49 10.80 1.48
N HIS A 57 -9.88 11.98 1.31
CA HIS A 57 -8.84 12.46 2.22
C HIS A 57 -9.35 12.63 3.66
N GLY A 58 -10.56 13.15 3.84
CA GLY A 58 -11.20 13.28 5.15
C GLY A 58 -11.38 11.92 5.84
N TRP A 59 -11.85 10.93 5.10
CA TRP A 59 -11.98 9.56 5.61
C TRP A 59 -10.62 8.91 5.90
N LEU A 60 -9.62 9.06 5.03
CA LEU A 60 -8.26 8.55 5.26
C LEU A 60 -7.64 9.14 6.53
N ASN A 61 -7.80 10.45 6.73
CA ASN A 61 -7.33 11.12 7.95
C ASN A 61 -8.07 10.61 9.20
N ALA A 62 -9.38 10.37 9.09
CA ALA A 62 -10.14 9.75 10.16
C ALA A 62 -9.70 8.30 10.38
N LEU A 63 -9.40 7.52 9.34
CA LEU A 63 -8.95 6.14 9.46
C LEU A 63 -7.59 6.06 10.18
N GLU A 64 -6.64 6.92 9.79
CA GLU A 64 -5.32 7.02 10.42
C GLU A 64 -5.41 7.62 11.84
N GLY A 65 -6.45 8.43 12.13
CA GLY A 65 -6.63 9.17 13.39
C GLY A 65 -7.63 8.61 14.40
N THR A 66 -8.58 7.74 14.01
CA THR A 66 -9.67 7.25 14.89
C THR A 66 -9.42 5.81 15.36
N GLY A 67 -9.05 5.69 16.65
CA GLY A 67 -9.04 4.42 17.38
C GLY A 67 -7.71 3.67 17.31
N TYR A 68 -6.87 3.88 18.32
CA TYR A 68 -5.70 3.06 18.67
C TYR A 68 -4.40 3.21 17.84
N GLY A 69 -4.21 4.30 17.08
CA GLY A 69 -2.87 4.76 16.68
C GLY A 69 -2.04 3.75 15.87
N VAL A 70 -2.68 2.93 15.06
CA VAL A 70 -2.01 1.94 14.20
C VAL A 70 -1.87 2.53 12.80
N PRO A 71 -0.65 2.87 12.36
CA PRO A 71 -0.41 3.31 10.98
C PRO A 71 -0.95 2.31 9.96
N CYS A 72 -1.77 2.79 9.02
CA CYS A 72 -2.40 1.93 8.01
C CYS A 72 -2.43 2.55 6.59
N VAL A 73 -2.11 3.84 6.46
CA VAL A 73 -2.10 4.56 5.19
C VAL A 73 -0.67 4.88 4.71
N SER A 74 -0.39 4.60 3.44
CA SER A 74 0.80 5.09 2.73
C SER A 74 0.41 5.89 1.49
N TYR A 75 1.03 7.03 1.26
CA TYR A 75 0.85 7.84 0.05
C TYR A 75 2.02 7.64 -0.90
N LEU A 76 1.74 7.43 -2.18
CA LEU A 76 2.75 7.20 -3.21
C LEU A 76 2.60 8.23 -4.32
N SER A 77 3.71 8.59 -4.93
CA SER A 77 3.75 9.45 -6.10
C SER A 77 4.51 8.78 -7.24
N SER A 78 3.92 8.74 -8.45
CA SER A 78 4.54 8.10 -9.62
C SER A 78 4.15 8.79 -10.94
N ALA A 79 4.95 8.58 -11.98
CA ALA A 79 4.60 8.90 -13.36
C ALA A 79 3.79 7.79 -14.05
N GLU A 80 3.80 6.58 -13.50
CA GLU A 80 3.14 5.39 -14.06
C GLU A 80 1.65 5.33 -13.70
N ASP A 81 0.86 4.72 -14.58
CA ASP A 81 -0.58 4.55 -14.41
C ASP A 81 -0.97 3.49 -13.37
N PHE A 82 -2.27 3.39 -13.08
CA PHE A 82 -2.79 2.51 -12.03
C PHE A 82 -2.46 1.03 -12.26
N GLU A 83 -2.57 0.52 -13.49
CA GLU A 83 -2.34 -0.90 -13.76
C GLU A 83 -0.86 -1.24 -13.65
N ALA A 84 0.02 -0.34 -14.11
CA ALA A 84 1.47 -0.47 -13.94
C ALA A 84 1.85 -0.50 -12.45
N ILE A 85 1.33 0.44 -11.65
CA ILE A 85 1.60 0.48 -10.20
C ILE A 85 1.01 -0.72 -9.47
N PHE A 86 -0.23 -1.12 -9.80
CA PHE A 86 -0.87 -2.26 -9.19
C PHE A 86 -0.08 -3.55 -9.45
N THR A 87 0.29 -3.80 -10.71
CA THR A 87 1.07 -4.98 -11.11
C THR A 87 2.44 -4.99 -10.44
N HIS A 88 3.12 -3.84 -10.41
CA HIS A 88 4.40 -3.68 -9.73
C HIS A 88 4.27 -4.07 -8.26
N LEU A 89 3.39 -3.40 -7.50
CA LEU A 89 3.21 -3.66 -6.07
C LEU A 89 2.78 -5.10 -5.79
N GLN A 90 1.87 -5.66 -6.59
CA GLN A 90 1.40 -7.03 -6.43
C GLN A 90 2.53 -8.06 -6.62
N SER A 91 3.48 -7.80 -7.52
CA SER A 91 4.62 -8.70 -7.76
C SER A 91 5.56 -8.85 -6.55
N PHE A 92 5.51 -7.91 -5.61
CA PHE A 92 6.31 -7.97 -4.38
C PHE A 92 5.60 -8.67 -3.22
N LEU A 93 4.35 -9.14 -3.37
CA LEU A 93 3.64 -9.80 -2.28
C LEU A 93 4.30 -11.12 -1.84
N ASP A 94 4.91 -11.85 -2.76
CA ASP A 94 5.52 -13.14 -2.47
C ASP A 94 7.03 -13.02 -2.22
N LEU A 95 7.46 -13.38 -1.01
CA LEU A 95 8.88 -13.51 -0.66
C LEU A 95 9.27 -14.98 -0.56
N ARG A 96 10.26 -15.38 -1.38
CA ARG A 96 10.86 -16.71 -1.32
C ARG A 96 11.90 -16.77 -0.22
N LEU A 97 11.71 -17.70 0.72
CA LEU A 97 12.63 -17.99 1.80
C LEU A 97 13.71 -18.98 1.35
N SER A 98 14.83 -19.02 2.07
CA SER A 98 15.98 -19.90 1.77
C SER A 98 15.64 -21.39 1.84
N ASN A 99 14.60 -21.77 2.56
CA ASN A 99 14.08 -23.14 2.65
C ASN A 99 13.08 -23.49 1.53
N GLY A 100 12.85 -22.58 0.57
CA GLY A 100 11.92 -22.78 -0.55
C GLY A 100 10.45 -22.47 -0.23
N ALA A 101 10.11 -22.10 1.01
CA ALA A 101 8.78 -21.65 1.36
C ALA A 101 8.51 -20.23 0.84
N THR A 102 7.24 -19.92 0.57
CA THR A 102 6.78 -18.56 0.27
C THR A 102 6.19 -17.93 1.53
N ALA A 103 6.54 -16.68 1.79
CA ALA A 103 5.95 -15.87 2.84
C ALA A 103 5.38 -14.58 2.24
N LEU A 104 4.29 -14.10 2.83
CA LEU A 104 3.68 -12.84 2.44
C LEU A 104 4.54 -11.66 2.89
N PHE A 105 5.05 -10.89 1.93
CA PHE A 105 5.87 -9.71 2.19
C PHE A 105 5.00 -8.49 2.43
N ARG A 106 4.81 -8.16 3.71
CA ARG A 106 3.97 -7.05 4.18
C ARG A 106 4.61 -5.67 3.98
N PHE A 107 5.06 -5.36 2.77
CA PHE A 107 5.68 -4.06 2.49
C PHE A 107 4.73 -2.88 2.68
N TRP A 108 3.42 -3.09 2.56
CA TRP A 108 2.43 -2.04 2.70
C TRP A 108 2.18 -1.63 4.15
N ASP A 109 2.56 -2.47 5.13
CA ASP A 109 2.34 -2.20 6.54
C ASP A 109 3.27 -1.06 6.97
N PRO A 110 2.73 0.16 7.24
CA PRO A 110 3.58 1.32 7.49
C PRO A 110 4.43 1.15 8.76
N ARG A 111 4.03 0.28 9.69
CA ARG A 111 4.78 -0.05 10.92
C ARG A 111 6.02 -0.90 10.64
N VAL A 112 5.97 -1.69 9.57
CA VAL A 112 7.08 -2.55 9.16
C VAL A 112 8.00 -1.80 8.21
N PHE A 113 7.51 -0.78 7.50
CA PHE A 113 8.26 -0.08 6.45
C PHE A 113 9.63 0.45 6.89
N GLN A 114 9.75 1.05 8.09
CA GLN A 114 11.06 1.46 8.63
C GLN A 114 12.01 0.28 8.86
N ARG A 115 11.49 -0.89 9.24
CA ARG A 115 12.28 -2.11 9.43
C ARG A 115 12.70 -2.72 8.10
N LEU A 116 11.89 -2.59 7.05
CA LEU A 116 12.23 -3.09 5.71
C LEU A 116 13.56 -2.55 5.22
N GLN A 117 13.87 -1.28 5.50
CA GLN A 117 15.16 -0.69 5.13
C GLN A 117 16.38 -1.36 5.77
N ARG A 118 16.19 -2.06 6.88
CA ARG A 118 17.26 -2.80 7.58
C ARG A 118 17.35 -4.26 7.16
N VAL A 119 16.29 -4.79 6.56
CA VAL A 119 16.16 -6.22 6.23
C VAL A 119 16.39 -6.45 4.74
N LEU A 120 15.92 -5.55 3.89
CA LEU A 120 16.12 -5.62 2.45
C LEU A 120 17.55 -5.21 2.09
N THR A 121 18.13 -5.86 1.08
CA THR A 121 19.32 -5.33 0.42
C THR A 121 18.99 -4.02 -0.29
N ARG A 122 20.01 -3.24 -0.62
CA ARG A 122 19.85 -2.00 -1.38
C ARG A 122 19.14 -2.25 -2.71
N GLU A 123 19.46 -3.34 -3.38
CA GLU A 123 18.90 -3.73 -4.67
C GLU A 123 17.41 -4.09 -4.52
N GLN A 124 17.04 -4.86 -3.50
CA GLN A 124 15.64 -5.22 -3.23
C GLN A 124 14.80 -3.99 -2.91
N LEU A 125 15.31 -3.09 -2.05
CA LEU A 125 14.62 -1.85 -1.73
C LEU A 125 14.50 -0.94 -2.97
N HIS A 126 15.56 -0.83 -3.77
CA HIS A 126 15.55 -0.06 -5.00
C HIS A 126 14.54 -0.62 -6.02
N SER A 127 14.46 -1.95 -6.19
CA SER A 127 13.47 -2.59 -7.04
C SER A 127 12.04 -2.30 -6.59
N LEU A 128 11.75 -2.36 -5.28
CA LEU A 128 10.43 -1.99 -4.76
C LEU A 128 10.10 -0.52 -5.02
N MET A 129 11.07 0.38 -4.81
CA MET A 129 10.90 1.84 -4.94
C MET A 129 10.94 2.35 -6.38
N LEU A 130 11.29 1.51 -7.36
CA LEU A 130 11.62 1.90 -8.73
C LEU A 130 10.63 2.87 -9.39
N PRO A 131 9.30 2.63 -9.39
CA PRO A 131 8.36 3.52 -10.07
C PRO A 131 7.97 4.75 -9.24
N PHE A 132 8.44 4.86 -7.99
CA PHE A 132 7.97 5.89 -7.06
C PHE A 132 9.01 7.00 -6.90
N SER A 133 8.61 8.23 -7.20
CA SER A 133 9.41 9.41 -6.84
C SER A 133 9.32 9.70 -5.33
N GLU A 134 8.20 9.33 -4.71
CA GLU A 134 7.96 9.52 -3.29
C GLU A 134 7.05 8.42 -2.72
N TRP A 135 7.39 7.96 -1.51
CA TRP A 135 6.56 7.12 -0.66
C TRP A 135 6.51 7.76 0.74
N ARG A 136 5.32 8.14 1.20
CA ARG A 136 5.10 8.76 2.51
C ARG A 136 4.25 7.87 3.40
N THR A 137 4.64 7.79 4.66
CA THR A 137 3.93 7.13 5.76
C THR A 137 3.89 8.08 6.95
N THR A 138 3.12 7.75 7.98
CA THR A 138 3.21 8.46 9.28
C THR A 138 4.59 8.33 9.95
N SER A 139 5.38 7.33 9.55
CA SER A 139 6.73 7.09 10.08
C SER A 139 7.84 7.78 9.28
N GLY A 140 7.52 8.44 8.16
CA GLY A 140 8.50 9.19 7.38
C GLY A 140 8.24 9.20 5.88
N ARG A 141 9.13 9.87 5.16
CA ARG A 141 9.13 10.01 3.70
C ARG A 141 10.36 9.36 3.11
N TYR A 142 10.16 8.65 2.00
CA TYR A 142 11.19 8.03 1.20
C TYR A 142 11.09 8.57 -0.21
N SER A 143 12.21 9.06 -0.73
CA SER A 143 12.32 9.50 -2.12
C SER A 143 13.36 8.64 -2.79
N ASN A 144 13.07 8.18 -4.00
CA ASN A 144 14.12 7.67 -4.87
C ASN A 144 14.87 8.91 -5.39
N ALA A 145 15.92 9.32 -4.67
CA ALA A 145 16.84 10.33 -5.18
C ALA A 145 17.61 9.67 -6.32
N HIS A 146 17.23 9.97 -7.55
CA HIS A 146 18.04 9.68 -8.72
C HIS A 146 19.42 10.34 -8.58
#